data_AF-A0ABD3XH01-F1
#
_entry.id   AF-A0ABD3XH01-F1
#
_cell.length_a   1.000
_cell.length_b   1.000
_cell.length_c   1.000
_cell.angle_alpha   90.00
_cell.angle_beta   90.00
_cell.angle_gamma   90.00
#
_symmetry.space_group_name_H-M   'P 1'
#
loop_
_entity.id
_entity.type
_entity.pdbx_description
1 polymer ?
#
loop_
_entity_poly.entity_id
_entity_poly.type
_entity_poly.pdbx_seq_one_letter_code
_entity_poly.pdbx_strand_id
1 'polypeptide(L)'
;PAIERKIKSQIDELLALQKGKGMALEDTIEKLEVVITQFEEQKLEPTRHITEAKDYLEKKKLEKGLKDAIRKRGGLDEAIENTEKSEFKETFRTLICQAEQVREELKQKGKYTYPIPKWTPERIPRIITEILGYKEPPQVIHDVVLAALILLGETKDNLQNWETIRYQMGPQRKPALRQRVKNFTENKQMEITEDAKAEINGILQNHLLDSVRKVSSGAATIYEWIRHYIPVAEHN
;
A
#
# COMPACT_ATOMS: atom_id res chain seq x y z
N PRO A 1 -32.77 -5.86 -44.38
CA PRO A 1 -32.35 -4.59 -45.03
C PRO A 1 -32.70 -3.30 -44.22
N ALA A 2 -33.95 -3.06 -43.83
CA ALA A 2 -34.33 -1.82 -43.12
C ALA A 2 -33.84 -1.76 -41.67
N ILE A 3 -33.95 -2.88 -40.94
CA ILE A 3 -33.48 -3.04 -39.56
C ILE A 3 -31.95 -2.91 -39.48
N GLU A 4 -31.25 -3.55 -40.39
CA GLU A 4 -29.77 -3.52 -40.48
C GLU A 4 -29.23 -2.09 -40.70
N ARG A 5 -29.88 -1.30 -41.57
CA ARG A 5 -29.54 0.12 -41.76
C ARG A 5 -29.80 0.96 -40.51
N LYS A 6 -30.89 0.66 -39.79
CA LYS A 6 -31.24 1.35 -38.54
C LYS A 6 -30.20 1.08 -37.45
N ILE A 7 -29.80 -0.17 -37.29
CA ILE A 7 -28.81 -0.59 -36.29
C ILE A 7 -27.42 -0.05 -36.61
N LYS A 8 -27.01 -0.07 -37.89
CA LYS A 8 -25.80 0.60 -38.35
C LYS A 8 -25.79 2.09 -37.99
N SER A 9 -26.87 2.80 -38.33
CA SER A 9 -26.99 4.24 -38.02
C SER A 9 -26.87 4.51 -36.52
N GLN A 10 -27.44 3.65 -35.68
CA GLN A 10 -27.37 3.77 -34.22
C GLN A 10 -25.95 3.54 -33.68
N ILE A 11 -25.24 2.53 -34.20
CA ILE A 11 -23.85 2.26 -33.80
C ILE A 11 -22.94 3.41 -34.23
N ASP A 12 -23.06 3.87 -35.48
CA ASP A 12 -22.25 4.98 -36.01
C ASP A 12 -22.49 6.29 -35.24
N GLU A 13 -23.74 6.57 -34.87
CA GLU A 13 -24.11 7.74 -34.06
C GLU A 13 -23.53 7.66 -32.65
N LEU A 14 -23.63 6.51 -31.97
CA LEU A 14 -23.08 6.32 -30.62
C LEU A 14 -21.54 6.47 -30.61
N LEU A 15 -20.87 5.92 -31.62
CA LEU A 15 -19.41 6.06 -31.76
C LEU A 15 -18.99 7.50 -32.08
N ALA A 16 -19.77 8.23 -32.89
CA ALA A 16 -19.52 9.63 -33.21
C ALA A 16 -19.70 10.53 -31.97
N LEU A 17 -20.77 10.31 -31.19
CA LEU A 17 -21.05 11.04 -29.95
C LEU A 17 -19.97 10.82 -28.88
N GLN A 18 -19.45 9.60 -28.78
CA GLN A 18 -18.35 9.29 -27.86
C GLN A 18 -17.03 9.96 -28.29
N LYS A 19 -16.70 9.93 -29.59
CA LYS A 19 -15.49 10.60 -30.12
C LYS A 19 -15.56 12.12 -29.98
N GLY A 20 -16.75 12.70 -30.06
CA GLY A 20 -17.01 14.12 -29.84
C GLY A 20 -17.02 14.55 -28.37
N LYS A 21 -16.73 13.66 -27.41
CA LYS A 21 -16.89 13.86 -25.95
C LYS A 21 -18.32 14.27 -25.50
N GLY A 22 -19.32 14.07 -26.35
CA GLY A 22 -20.71 14.42 -26.06
C GLY A 22 -21.43 13.41 -25.17
N MET A 23 -20.86 12.23 -24.95
CA MET A 23 -21.44 11.17 -24.13
C MET A 23 -20.36 10.51 -23.25
N ALA A 24 -20.72 10.20 -22.00
CA ALA A 24 -19.83 9.48 -21.10
C ALA A 24 -19.52 8.07 -21.66
N LEU A 25 -18.31 7.57 -21.38
CA LEU A 25 -17.89 6.27 -21.85
C LEU A 25 -18.79 5.14 -21.30
N GLU A 26 -19.26 5.30 -20.08
CA GLU A 26 -20.20 4.40 -19.40
C GLU A 26 -21.54 4.30 -20.13
N ASP A 27 -22.17 5.45 -20.37
CA ASP A 27 -23.44 5.53 -21.13
C ASP A 27 -23.30 4.96 -22.54
N THR A 28 -22.12 5.09 -23.16
CA THR A 28 -21.85 4.56 -24.50
C THR A 28 -21.74 3.02 -24.47
N ILE A 29 -21.08 2.46 -23.45
CA ILE A 29 -20.97 1.00 -23.27
C ILE A 29 -22.36 0.40 -23.04
N GLU A 30 -23.16 0.98 -22.14
CA GLU A 30 -24.52 0.49 -21.84
C GLU A 30 -25.43 0.55 -23.06
N LYS A 31 -25.40 1.65 -23.82
CA LYS A 31 -26.23 1.79 -25.03
C LYS A 31 -25.79 0.83 -26.14
N LEU A 32 -24.50 0.58 -26.30
CA LEU A 32 -24.00 -0.42 -27.26
C LEU A 32 -24.40 -1.83 -26.87
N GLU A 33 -24.39 -2.19 -25.59
CA GLU A 33 -24.89 -3.49 -25.10
C GLU A 33 -26.36 -3.70 -25.44
N VAL A 34 -27.20 -2.69 -25.20
CA VAL A 34 -28.64 -2.75 -25.51
C VAL A 34 -28.85 -2.95 -27.01
N VAL A 35 -28.14 -2.21 -27.86
CA VAL A 35 -28.26 -2.33 -29.33
C VAL A 35 -27.79 -3.71 -29.83
N ILE A 36 -26.70 -4.24 -29.27
CA ILE A 36 -26.20 -5.58 -29.61
C ILE A 36 -27.18 -6.66 -29.15
N THR A 37 -27.74 -6.54 -27.95
CA THR A 37 -28.71 -7.51 -27.40
C THR A 37 -30.00 -7.52 -28.24
N GLN A 38 -30.52 -6.34 -28.58
CA GLN A 38 -31.70 -6.20 -29.45
C GLN A 38 -31.47 -6.79 -30.86
N PHE A 39 -30.23 -6.80 -31.33
CA PHE A 39 -29.87 -7.46 -32.59
C PHE A 39 -29.85 -8.98 -32.45
N GLU A 40 -29.27 -9.51 -31.37
CA GLU A 40 -29.21 -10.96 -31.10
C GLU A 40 -30.59 -11.58 -30.89
N GLU A 41 -31.50 -10.87 -30.22
CA GLU A 41 -32.90 -11.29 -30.04
C GLU A 41 -33.65 -11.48 -31.36
N GLN A 42 -33.25 -10.76 -32.40
CA GLN A 42 -33.86 -10.86 -33.72
C GLN A 42 -33.34 -12.05 -34.54
N LYS A 43 -32.39 -12.83 -34.00
CA LYS A 43 -31.79 -14.03 -34.63
C LYS A 43 -31.31 -13.78 -36.07
N LEU A 44 -30.82 -12.57 -36.33
CA LEU A 44 -30.29 -12.19 -37.63
C LEU A 44 -28.83 -12.66 -37.75
N GLU A 45 -28.41 -12.98 -38.97
CA GLU A 45 -27.02 -13.34 -39.25
C GLU A 45 -26.06 -12.20 -38.86
N PRO A 46 -24.93 -12.49 -38.18
CA PRO A 46 -24.00 -11.48 -37.72
C PRO A 46 -23.51 -10.61 -38.88
N THR A 47 -23.92 -9.35 -38.87
CA THR A 47 -23.44 -8.37 -39.83
C THR A 47 -22.07 -7.84 -39.38
N ARG A 48 -21.18 -7.53 -40.33
CA ARG A 48 -19.86 -6.93 -40.07
C ARG A 48 -19.88 -5.80 -39.02
N HIS A 49 -20.91 -4.95 -39.06
CA HIS A 49 -21.07 -3.82 -38.12
C HIS A 49 -21.37 -4.24 -36.68
N ILE A 50 -22.05 -5.37 -36.47
CA ILE A 50 -22.30 -5.93 -35.14
C ILE A 50 -21.03 -6.56 -34.60
N THR A 51 -20.26 -7.24 -35.44
CA THR A 51 -18.94 -7.76 -35.05
C THR A 51 -18.01 -6.60 -34.64
N GLU A 52 -17.91 -5.56 -35.47
CA GLU A 52 -17.12 -4.36 -35.15
C GLU A 52 -17.58 -3.66 -33.85
N ALA A 53 -18.90 -3.63 -33.59
CA ALA A 53 -19.44 -3.06 -32.36
C ALA A 53 -19.13 -3.92 -31.12
N LYS A 54 -19.16 -5.25 -31.25
CA LYS A 54 -18.78 -6.19 -30.19
C LYS A 54 -17.30 -6.07 -29.86
N ASP A 55 -16.43 -6.06 -30.86
CA ASP A 55 -14.99 -5.89 -30.69
C ASP A 55 -14.67 -4.56 -30.00
N TYR A 56 -15.37 -3.49 -30.40
CA TYR A 56 -15.23 -2.19 -29.78
C TYR A 56 -15.69 -2.18 -28.31
N LEU A 57 -16.84 -2.82 -28.02
CA LEU A 57 -17.38 -2.95 -26.68
C LEU A 57 -16.41 -3.70 -25.77
N GLU A 58 -15.93 -4.87 -26.21
CA GLU A 58 -14.99 -5.70 -25.47
C GLU A 58 -13.70 -4.94 -25.18
N LYS A 59 -13.13 -4.30 -26.21
CA LYS A 59 -11.94 -3.46 -26.06
C LYS A 59 -12.13 -2.35 -25.00
N LYS A 60 -13.29 -1.69 -24.98
CA LYS A 60 -13.56 -0.62 -24.01
C LYS A 60 -13.79 -1.12 -22.59
N LYS A 61 -14.41 -2.29 -22.42
CA LYS A 61 -14.54 -2.94 -21.12
C LYS A 61 -13.18 -3.32 -20.54
N LEU A 62 -12.30 -3.92 -21.34
CA LEU A 62 -10.95 -4.29 -20.94
C LEU A 62 -10.11 -3.06 -20.56
N GLU A 63 -10.16 -2.00 -21.38
CA GLU A 63 -9.47 -0.74 -21.11
C GLU A 63 -9.92 -0.12 -19.77
N LYS A 64 -11.24 -0.10 -19.53
CA LYS A 64 -11.82 0.42 -18.28
C LYS A 64 -11.40 -0.44 -17.09
N GLY A 65 -11.54 -1.76 -17.20
CA GLY A 65 -11.21 -2.73 -16.15
C GLY A 65 -9.76 -2.60 -15.70
N LEU A 66 -8.81 -2.53 -16.63
CA LEU A 66 -7.39 -2.33 -16.32
C LEU A 66 -7.13 -0.98 -15.63
N LYS A 67 -7.68 0.12 -16.16
CA LYS A 67 -7.51 1.46 -15.55
C LYS A 67 -8.09 1.53 -14.15
N ASP A 68 -9.27 0.93 -13.95
CA ASP A 68 -9.91 0.87 -12.65
C ASP A 68 -9.12 0.00 -11.66
N ALA A 69 -8.62 -1.16 -12.10
CA ALA A 69 -7.80 -2.04 -11.27
C ALA A 69 -6.49 -1.37 -10.85
N ILE A 70 -5.82 -0.65 -11.76
CA ILE A 70 -4.63 0.15 -11.47
C ILE A 70 -4.95 1.26 -10.46
N ARG A 71 -6.01 2.05 -10.70
CA ARG A 71 -6.41 3.18 -9.84
C ARG A 71 -6.81 2.72 -8.43
N LYS A 72 -7.64 1.67 -8.35
CA LYS A 72 -8.14 1.13 -7.08
C LYS A 72 -7.12 0.22 -6.38
N ARG A 73 -6.04 -0.16 -7.08
CA ARG A 73 -5.02 -1.11 -6.60
C ARG A 73 -5.63 -2.44 -6.13
N GLY A 74 -6.64 -2.93 -6.85
CA GLY A 74 -7.40 -4.14 -6.50
C GLY A 74 -8.01 -4.80 -7.75
N GLY A 75 -8.18 -6.12 -7.71
CA GLY A 75 -8.66 -6.89 -8.88
C GLY A 75 -7.66 -6.97 -10.05
N LEU A 76 -6.36 -6.73 -9.78
CA LEU A 76 -5.32 -6.65 -10.82
C LEU A 76 -5.11 -7.98 -11.56
N ASP A 77 -5.13 -9.12 -10.85
CA ASP A 77 -4.91 -10.43 -11.47
C ASP A 77 -6.02 -10.77 -12.48
N GLU A 78 -7.28 -10.57 -12.11
CA GLU A 78 -8.43 -10.79 -13.00
C GLU A 78 -8.39 -9.83 -14.22
N ALA A 79 -8.09 -8.54 -14.00
CA ALA A 79 -8.02 -7.57 -15.09
C ALA A 79 -6.87 -7.85 -16.08
N ILE A 80 -5.71 -8.27 -15.58
CA ILE A 80 -4.57 -8.69 -16.41
C ILE A 80 -4.92 -9.96 -17.18
N GLU A 81 -5.42 -10.99 -16.50
CA GLU A 81 -5.74 -12.29 -17.11
C GLU A 81 -6.80 -12.17 -18.21
N ASN A 82 -7.89 -11.42 -17.95
CA ASN A 82 -8.94 -11.18 -18.93
C ASN A 82 -8.41 -10.43 -20.16
N THR A 83 -7.48 -9.48 -19.98
CA THR A 83 -6.91 -8.74 -21.10
C THR A 83 -5.89 -9.59 -21.87
N GLU A 84 -5.09 -10.42 -21.20
CA GLU A 84 -4.11 -11.30 -21.85
C GLU A 84 -4.75 -12.42 -22.67
N LYS A 85 -5.94 -12.90 -22.27
CA LYS A 85 -6.72 -13.90 -23.01
C LYS A 85 -7.46 -13.31 -24.22
N SER A 86 -7.60 -11.99 -24.28
CA SER A 86 -8.29 -11.31 -25.39
C SER A 86 -7.38 -11.13 -26.61
N GLU A 87 -8.00 -10.97 -27.79
CA GLU A 87 -7.28 -10.64 -29.02
C GLU A 87 -6.63 -9.25 -29.00
N PHE A 88 -6.98 -8.42 -27.99
CA PHE A 88 -6.49 -7.05 -27.84
C PHE A 88 -5.23 -6.93 -26.96
N LYS A 89 -4.63 -8.05 -26.53
CA LYS A 89 -3.44 -8.09 -25.66
C LYS A 89 -2.35 -7.10 -26.10
N GLU A 90 -1.98 -7.12 -27.38
CA GLU A 90 -0.91 -6.25 -27.90
C GLU A 90 -1.27 -4.76 -27.84
N THR A 91 -2.55 -4.42 -27.97
CA THR A 91 -3.02 -3.03 -27.84
C THR A 91 -2.88 -2.53 -26.41
N PHE A 92 -3.03 -3.41 -25.41
CA PHE A 92 -3.01 -3.07 -23.99
C PHE A 92 -1.68 -3.36 -23.30
N ARG A 93 -0.64 -3.74 -24.04
CA ARG A 93 0.67 -4.12 -23.49
C ARG A 93 1.24 -3.12 -22.48
N THR A 94 1.11 -1.81 -22.74
CA THR A 94 1.56 -0.77 -21.81
C THR A 94 0.75 -0.74 -20.51
N LEU A 95 -0.58 -0.89 -20.60
CA LEU A 95 -1.45 -0.93 -19.41
C LEU A 95 -1.26 -2.22 -18.62
N ILE A 96 -1.05 -3.35 -19.30
CA ILE A 96 -0.72 -4.64 -18.65
C ILE A 96 0.58 -4.48 -17.87
N CYS A 97 1.63 -3.91 -18.48
CA CYS A 97 2.90 -3.66 -17.80
C CYS A 97 2.74 -2.76 -16.56
N GLN A 98 1.94 -1.70 -16.64
CA GLN A 98 1.63 -0.85 -15.48
C GLN A 98 0.88 -1.60 -14.38
N ALA A 99 -0.12 -2.40 -14.75
CA ALA A 99 -0.87 -3.23 -13.81
C ALA A 99 0.03 -4.28 -13.13
N GLU A 100 0.95 -4.89 -13.87
CA GLU A 100 1.94 -5.83 -13.34
C GLU A 100 2.94 -5.17 -12.38
N GLN A 101 3.38 -3.95 -12.67
CA GLN A 101 4.23 -3.17 -11.76
C GLN A 101 3.51 -2.91 -10.44
N VAL A 102 2.26 -2.41 -10.49
CA VAL A 102 1.45 -2.19 -9.27
C VAL A 102 1.22 -3.50 -8.53
N ARG A 103 0.96 -4.60 -9.23
CA ARG A 103 0.81 -5.94 -8.63
C ARG A 103 2.08 -6.36 -7.89
N GLU A 104 3.25 -6.19 -8.51
CA GLU A 104 4.51 -6.56 -7.88
C GLU A 104 4.82 -5.65 -6.70
N GLU A 105 4.58 -4.34 -6.78
CA GLU A 105 4.69 -3.43 -5.64
C GLU A 105 3.82 -3.90 -4.45
N LEU A 106 2.58 -4.30 -4.70
CA LEU A 106 1.68 -4.82 -3.67
C LEU A 106 2.18 -6.17 -3.12
N LYS A 107 2.68 -7.07 -3.97
CA LYS A 107 3.29 -8.34 -3.54
C LYS A 107 4.54 -8.10 -2.70
N GLN A 108 5.38 -7.13 -3.07
CA GLN A 108 6.57 -6.73 -2.32
C GLN A 108 6.16 -6.13 -0.97
N LYS A 109 5.13 -5.29 -0.90
CA LYS A 109 4.58 -4.84 0.39
C LYS A 109 4.09 -6.00 1.27
N GLY A 110 3.48 -7.02 0.67
CA GLY A 110 2.99 -8.21 1.37
C GLY A 110 4.06 -9.25 1.76
N LYS A 111 5.19 -9.33 1.04
CA LYS A 111 6.23 -10.35 1.25
C LYS A 111 7.24 -10.00 2.36
N TYR A 112 7.47 -8.71 2.63
CA TYR A 112 8.51 -8.26 3.58
C TYR A 112 7.99 -7.73 4.90
N THR A 113 6.70 -7.93 5.19
CA THR A 113 6.07 -7.47 6.42
C THR A 113 6.16 -8.57 7.48
N TYR A 114 7.36 -8.80 8.06
CA TYR A 114 7.51 -9.66 9.24
C TYR A 114 6.46 -9.27 10.30
N PRO A 115 5.57 -10.18 10.75
CA PRO A 115 4.47 -9.81 11.66
C PRO A 115 5.04 -9.07 12.86
N ILE A 116 4.59 -7.84 13.11
CA ILE A 116 5.10 -7.04 14.23
C ILE A 116 4.71 -7.77 15.52
N PRO A 117 5.68 -8.23 16.33
CA PRO A 117 5.39 -8.82 17.61
C PRO A 117 4.59 -7.86 18.50
N LYS A 118 3.60 -8.39 19.23
CA LYS A 118 2.91 -7.61 20.27
C LYS A 118 3.90 -7.22 21.38
N TRP A 119 3.80 -5.99 21.87
CA TRP A 119 4.54 -5.50 23.04
C TRP A 119 3.98 -6.11 24.34
N THR A 120 4.40 -7.33 24.69
CA THR A 120 3.98 -8.01 25.93
C THR A 120 5.16 -8.31 26.85
N PRO A 121 4.96 -8.40 28.19
CA PRO A 121 6.03 -8.72 29.16
C PRO A 121 6.87 -9.96 28.81
N GLU A 122 6.26 -10.95 28.15
CA GLU A 122 6.89 -12.21 27.75
C GLU A 122 7.74 -12.06 26.49
N ARG A 123 7.39 -11.12 25.60
CA ARG A 123 8.07 -10.89 24.31
C ARG A 123 9.18 -9.84 24.39
N ILE A 124 9.04 -8.85 25.27
CA ILE A 124 10.03 -7.78 25.48
C ILE A 124 11.48 -8.31 25.64
N PRO A 125 11.76 -9.37 26.42
CA PRO A 125 13.12 -9.90 26.56
C PRO A 125 13.74 -10.37 25.24
N ARG A 126 12.94 -11.01 24.37
CA ARG A 126 13.42 -11.50 23.07
C ARG A 126 13.73 -10.35 22.12
N ILE A 127 12.85 -9.35 22.09
CA ILE A 127 13.04 -8.12 21.29
C ILE A 127 14.30 -7.38 21.74
N ILE A 128 14.49 -7.19 23.05
CA ILE A 128 15.69 -6.53 23.60
C ILE A 128 16.95 -7.34 23.25
N THR A 129 16.89 -8.67 23.34
CA THR A 129 18.04 -9.54 23.02
C THR A 129 18.41 -9.47 21.54
N GLU A 130 17.42 -9.44 20.64
CA GLU A 130 17.63 -9.21 19.20
C GLU A 130 18.38 -7.89 18.96
N ILE A 131 17.84 -6.80 19.52
CA ILE A 131 18.41 -5.46 19.36
C ILE A 131 19.83 -5.36 19.96
N LEU A 132 20.08 -5.95 21.13
CA LEU A 132 21.41 -5.97 21.75
C LEU A 132 22.42 -6.86 21.00
N GLY A 133 21.94 -7.75 20.13
CA GLY A 133 22.75 -8.66 19.33
C GLY A 133 23.48 -7.97 18.17
N TYR A 134 23.02 -6.80 17.72
CA TYR A 134 23.69 -6.05 16.67
C TYR A 134 25.03 -5.49 17.17
N LYS A 135 26.14 -5.94 16.57
CA LYS A 135 27.47 -5.37 16.80
C LYS A 135 27.56 -3.95 16.22
N GLU A 136 27.10 -3.80 15.00
CA GLU A 136 26.95 -2.54 14.27
C GLU A 136 25.50 -2.45 13.77
N PRO A 137 24.62 -1.69 14.43
CA PRO A 137 23.22 -1.61 14.04
C PRO A 137 23.07 -0.75 12.78
N PRO A 138 22.16 -1.11 11.86
CA PRO A 138 21.64 -0.19 10.87
C PRO A 138 21.14 1.10 11.53
N GLN A 139 21.32 2.25 10.85
CA GLN A 139 20.93 3.57 11.39
C GLN A 139 19.47 3.60 11.87
N VAL A 140 18.56 2.97 11.12
CA VAL A 140 17.14 2.87 11.51
C VAL A 140 16.93 2.18 12.86
N ILE A 141 17.70 1.13 13.16
CA ILE A 141 17.61 0.44 14.47
C ILE A 141 18.17 1.36 15.56
N HIS A 142 19.30 2.01 15.29
CA HIS A 142 19.90 2.96 16.21
C HIS A 142 18.92 4.08 16.60
N ASP A 143 18.31 4.71 15.60
CA ASP A 143 17.39 5.84 15.77
C ASP A 143 16.13 5.44 16.55
N VAL A 144 15.56 4.26 16.25
CA VAL A 144 14.38 3.75 16.98
C VAL A 144 14.71 3.48 18.45
N VAL A 145 15.88 2.91 18.74
CA VAL A 145 16.31 2.62 20.11
C VAL A 145 16.65 3.89 20.87
N LEU A 146 17.31 4.85 20.21
CA LEU A 146 17.60 6.17 20.76
C LEU A 146 16.29 6.86 21.18
N ALA A 147 15.31 6.90 20.29
CA ALA A 147 13.99 7.45 20.57
C ALA A 147 13.30 6.75 21.76
N ALA A 148 13.40 5.43 21.86
CA ALA A 148 12.86 4.68 22.99
C ALA A 148 13.52 5.04 24.33
N LEU A 149 14.84 5.28 24.33
CA LEU A 149 15.57 5.66 25.54
C LEU A 149 15.25 7.10 25.96
N ILE A 150 15.10 8.02 24.99
CA ILE A 150 14.64 9.39 25.25
C ILE A 150 13.23 9.36 25.86
N LEU A 151 12.33 8.53 25.31
CA LEU A 151 10.98 8.33 25.85
C LEU A 151 11.00 7.84 27.30
N LEU A 152 11.99 7.04 27.67
CA LEU A 152 12.20 6.53 29.02
C LEU A 152 12.96 7.51 29.95
N GLY A 153 13.24 8.73 29.49
CA GLY A 153 13.86 9.82 30.26
C GLY A 153 15.39 9.91 30.17
N GLU A 154 16.04 9.24 29.21
CA GLU A 154 17.46 9.46 28.94
C GLU A 154 17.70 10.72 28.11
N THR A 155 18.85 11.37 28.33
CA THR A 155 19.31 12.48 27.47
C THR A 155 20.21 11.99 26.36
N LYS A 156 20.16 12.63 25.19
CA LYS A 156 20.96 12.26 24.01
C LYS A 156 22.48 12.33 24.24
N ASP A 157 22.94 13.21 25.11
CA ASP A 157 24.35 13.34 25.49
C ASP A 157 24.92 12.02 26.01
N ASN A 158 24.09 11.23 26.69
CA ASN A 158 24.46 9.92 27.23
C ASN A 158 24.33 8.79 26.19
N LEU A 159 23.91 9.07 24.95
CA LEU A 159 23.52 8.08 23.95
C LEU A 159 24.20 8.26 22.59
N GLN A 160 25.37 8.92 22.55
CA GLN A 160 26.08 9.20 21.29
C GLN A 160 26.75 7.95 20.66
N ASN A 161 27.05 6.93 21.45
CA ASN A 161 27.68 5.69 20.99
C ASN A 161 26.75 4.49 21.24
N TRP A 162 26.68 3.59 20.25
CA TRP A 162 25.95 2.34 20.35
C TRP A 162 26.38 1.47 21.55
N GLU A 163 27.67 1.44 21.91
CA GLU A 163 28.11 0.71 23.10
C GLU A 163 27.46 1.25 24.38
N THR A 164 27.33 2.57 24.48
CA THR A 164 26.63 3.21 25.60
C THR A 164 25.15 2.86 25.57
N ILE A 165 24.50 2.91 24.40
CA ILE A 165 23.11 2.48 24.23
C ILE A 165 22.93 1.02 24.68
N ARG A 166 23.82 0.10 24.27
CA ARG A 166 23.79 -1.30 24.68
C ARG A 166 23.93 -1.45 26.19
N TYR A 167 24.82 -0.67 26.81
CA TYR A 167 24.95 -0.64 28.26
C TYR A 167 23.65 -0.16 28.93
N GLN A 168 23.04 0.91 28.42
CA GLN A 168 21.77 1.45 28.93
C GLN A 168 20.60 0.46 28.79
N MET A 169 20.65 -0.40 27.78
CA MET A 169 19.64 -1.43 27.54
C MET A 169 19.93 -2.76 28.28
N GLY A 170 21.19 -2.98 28.65
CA GLY A 170 21.68 -4.25 29.18
C GLY A 170 21.20 -4.56 30.61
N PRO A 171 21.35 -5.83 31.04
CA PRO A 171 20.97 -6.26 32.38
C PRO A 171 21.82 -5.65 33.50
N GLN A 172 22.98 -5.09 33.16
CA GLN A 172 23.89 -4.47 34.12
C GLN A 172 23.33 -3.14 34.66
N ARG A 173 22.48 -2.46 33.89
CA ARG A 173 21.80 -1.26 34.35
C ARG A 173 20.70 -1.59 35.35
N LYS A 174 20.61 -0.82 36.43
CA LYS A 174 19.53 -0.92 37.43
C LYS A 174 18.73 0.39 37.50
N PRO A 175 17.39 0.37 37.31
CA PRO A 175 16.59 -0.77 36.86
C PRO A 175 16.87 -1.12 35.38
N ALA A 176 16.87 -2.42 35.07
CA ALA A 176 17.09 -2.92 33.71
C ALA A 176 15.98 -2.42 32.77
N LEU A 177 16.28 -2.29 31.47
CA LEU A 177 15.35 -1.75 30.47
C LEU A 177 13.96 -2.39 30.51
N ARG A 178 13.90 -3.72 30.62
CA ARG A 178 12.65 -4.47 30.78
C ARG A 178 11.79 -3.96 31.94
N GLN A 179 12.42 -3.65 33.07
CA GLN A 179 11.71 -3.16 34.25
C GLN A 179 11.26 -1.70 34.05
N ARG A 180 12.08 -0.88 33.39
CA ARG A 180 11.73 0.51 33.04
C ARG A 180 10.50 0.56 32.14
N VAL A 181 10.52 -0.24 31.08
CA VAL A 181 9.41 -0.41 30.13
C VAL A 181 8.17 -0.92 30.83
N LYS A 182 8.28 -1.99 31.64
CA LYS A 182 7.14 -2.54 32.39
C LYS A 182 6.51 -1.51 33.34
N ASN A 183 7.34 -0.66 33.92
CA ASN A 183 6.93 0.40 34.85
C ASN A 183 6.69 1.74 34.14
N PHE A 184 6.60 1.75 32.80
CA PHE A 184 6.23 2.91 32.02
C PHE A 184 4.70 2.92 31.88
N THR A 185 4.05 3.67 32.76
CA THR A 185 2.58 3.76 32.86
C THR A 185 2.06 5.01 32.15
N GLU A 186 0.77 5.05 31.83
CA GLU A 186 0.10 6.20 31.21
C GLU A 186 0.33 7.52 31.98
N ASN A 187 0.45 7.46 33.32
CA ASN A 187 0.75 8.65 34.13
C ASN A 187 2.13 9.27 33.81
N LYS A 188 3.11 8.47 33.39
CA LYS A 188 4.43 8.97 32.95
C LYS A 188 4.37 9.65 31.59
N GLN A 189 3.30 9.44 30.81
CA GLN A 189 3.10 10.16 29.56
C GLN A 189 2.95 11.67 29.79
N MET A 190 2.36 12.07 30.93
CA MET A 190 2.24 13.47 31.34
C MET A 190 3.58 14.08 31.79
N GLU A 191 4.57 13.25 32.10
CA GLU A 191 5.92 13.69 32.49
C GLU A 191 6.88 13.81 31.29
N ILE A 192 6.45 13.38 30.08
CA ILE A 192 7.25 13.54 28.87
C ILE A 192 7.25 15.03 28.48
N THR A 193 8.44 15.64 28.52
CA THR A 193 8.63 17.04 28.14
C THR A 193 8.35 17.25 26.64
N GLU A 194 7.88 18.44 26.27
CA GLU A 194 7.68 18.79 24.85
C GLU A 194 8.98 18.72 24.05
N ASP A 195 10.12 19.06 24.67
CA ASP A 195 11.44 18.93 24.06
C ASP A 195 11.76 17.48 23.69
N ALA A 196 11.47 16.52 24.59
CA ALA A 196 11.67 15.09 24.32
C ALA A 196 10.74 14.60 23.20
N LYS A 197 9.50 15.09 23.14
CA LYS A 197 8.57 14.77 22.04
C LYS A 197 9.07 15.30 20.69
N ALA A 198 9.50 16.56 20.66
CA ALA A 198 10.05 17.19 19.46
C ALA A 198 11.31 16.45 18.97
N GLU A 199 12.18 16.05 19.90
CA GLU A 199 13.38 15.28 19.57
C GLU A 199 13.06 13.89 19.01
N ILE A 200 12.16 13.14 19.67
CA ILE A 200 11.71 11.83 19.21
C ILE A 200 11.08 11.93 17.81
N ASN A 201 10.21 12.93 17.59
CA ASN A 201 9.63 13.18 16.27
C ASN A 201 10.71 13.55 15.25
N GLY A 202 11.69 14.36 15.62
CA GLY A 202 12.81 14.74 14.76
C GLY A 202 13.67 13.55 14.32
N ILE A 203 13.81 12.55 15.18
CA ILE A 203 14.52 11.29 14.88
C ILE A 203 13.66 10.38 14.00
N LEU A 204 12.39 10.19 14.36
CA LEU A 204 11.52 9.19 13.74
C LEU A 204 10.84 9.65 12.44
N GLN A 205 10.75 10.96 12.17
CA GLN A 205 10.12 11.50 10.95
C GLN A 205 10.71 10.95 9.64
N ASN A 206 11.99 10.54 9.66
CA ASN A 206 12.68 10.01 8.49
C ASN A 206 12.43 8.50 8.28
N HIS A 207 11.70 7.86 9.19
CA HIS A 207 11.51 6.41 9.21
C HIS A 207 10.03 6.08 9.13
N LEU A 208 9.63 5.36 8.08
CA LEU A 208 8.29 4.79 7.99
C LEU A 208 8.25 3.47 8.76
N LEU A 209 7.10 3.13 9.37
CA LEU A 209 6.95 1.85 10.07
C LEU A 209 7.32 0.65 9.18
N ASP A 210 6.93 0.70 7.91
CA ASP A 210 7.24 -0.33 6.93
C ASP A 210 8.75 -0.44 6.64
N SER A 211 9.50 0.67 6.65
CA SER A 211 10.96 0.63 6.46
C SER A 211 11.67 0.06 7.68
N VAL A 212 11.21 0.40 8.89
CA VAL A 212 11.73 -0.20 10.13
C VAL A 212 11.46 -1.71 10.17
N ARG A 213 10.23 -2.12 9.85
CA ARG A 213 9.77 -3.51 9.86
C ARG A 213 10.51 -4.42 8.88
N LYS A 214 10.92 -3.89 7.73
CA LYS A 214 11.76 -4.60 6.76
C LYS A 214 13.15 -4.94 7.32
N VAL A 215 13.66 -4.13 8.25
CA VAL A 215 15.01 -4.29 8.82
C VAL A 215 14.98 -5.13 10.09
N SER A 216 14.04 -4.86 11.01
CA SER A 216 13.88 -5.65 12.23
C SER A 216 12.44 -5.63 12.71
N SER A 217 11.89 -6.82 12.95
CA SER A 217 10.56 -6.97 13.55
C SER A 217 10.54 -6.46 14.99
N GLY A 218 11.62 -6.66 15.76
CA GLY A 218 11.77 -6.13 17.11
C GLY A 218 11.84 -4.60 17.15
N ALA A 219 12.57 -3.99 16.22
CA ALA A 219 12.62 -2.53 16.09
C ALA A 219 11.25 -1.95 15.71
N ALA A 220 10.50 -2.60 14.81
CA ALA A 220 9.15 -2.18 14.48
C ALA A 220 8.21 -2.22 15.70
N THR A 221 8.34 -3.23 16.56
CA THR A 221 7.60 -3.31 17.82
C THR A 221 7.93 -2.16 18.77
N ILE A 222 9.21 -1.77 18.87
CA ILE A 222 9.63 -0.60 19.66
C ILE A 222 9.05 0.70 19.06
N TYR A 223 9.10 0.84 17.73
CA TYR A 223 8.57 1.99 17.02
C TYR A 223 7.06 2.17 17.24
N GLU A 224 6.27 1.10 17.12
CA GLU A 224 4.84 1.14 17.44
C GLU A 224 4.57 1.49 18.91
N TRP A 225 5.37 0.95 19.83
CA TRP A 225 5.26 1.28 21.25
C TRP A 225 5.50 2.77 21.50
N ILE A 226 6.53 3.37 20.88
CA ILE A 226 6.77 4.83 20.98
C ILE A 226 5.57 5.62 20.44
N ARG A 227 5.04 5.22 19.27
CA ARG A 227 3.90 5.89 18.63
C ARG A 227 2.62 5.87 19.46
N HIS A 228 2.46 4.88 20.33
CA HIS A 228 1.34 4.82 21.25
C HIS A 228 1.34 5.99 22.26
N TYR A 229 2.53 6.47 22.66
CA TYR A 229 2.67 7.57 23.62
C TYR A 229 2.89 8.93 22.94
N ILE A 230 3.54 8.94 21.78
CA ILE A 230 3.87 10.15 21.02
C ILE A 230 3.37 9.96 19.58
N PRO A 231 2.29 10.63 19.17
CA PRO A 231 1.84 10.60 17.78
C PRO A 231 2.91 11.23 16.88
N VAL A 232 3.66 10.40 16.17
CA VAL A 232 4.65 10.86 15.17
C VAL A 232 3.89 11.34 13.94
N ALA A 233 4.11 12.58 13.51
CA ALA A 233 3.51 13.12 12.31
C ALA A 233 4.10 12.42 11.07
N GLU A 234 3.27 11.67 10.34
CA GLU A 234 3.67 11.12 9.04
C GLU A 234 3.47 12.21 7.98
N HIS A 235 4.55 12.63 7.32
CA HIS A 235 4.43 13.46 6.11
C HIS A 235 3.94 12.56 4.96
N ASN A 236 2.70 12.79 4.53
CA ASN A 236 2.10 12.20 3.34
C ASN A 236 2.81 12.63 2.07
#